data_AF-A0A1C6R0B3-F1
#
_entry.id   AF-A0A1C6R0B3-F1
#
_cell.length_a   1.000
_cell.length_b   1.000
_cell.length_c   1.000
_cell.angle_alpha   90.00
_cell.angle_beta   90.00
_cell.angle_gamma   90.00
#
_symmetry.space_group_name_H-M   'P 1'
#
loop_
_entity.id
_entity.type
_entity.pdbx_description
1 polymer ?
#
loop_
_entity_poly.entity_id
_entity_poly.type
_entity_poly.pdbx_seq_one_letter_code
_entity_poly.pdbx_strand_id
1 'polypeptide(L)'
;MTEEAKPALVENMLLLRREDFEELLDHAAERGAERCLAHLGLENGSAARDIRELRDLLDAWRAARHTAWQTFVKVLTTGVLAALLVGAAIKLKLMGGAQ
;
A
#
# COMPACT_ATOMS: atom_id res chain seq x y z
N MET A 1 14.53 56.38 20.29
CA MET A 1 13.21 56.29 20.94
C MET A 1 12.41 55.28 20.13
N THR A 2 12.50 54.01 20.52
CA THR A 2 11.70 52.93 19.93
C THR A 2 10.36 52.97 20.63
N GLU A 3 9.34 53.47 19.95
CA GLU A 3 7.95 53.30 20.39
C GLU A 3 7.67 51.80 20.47
N GLU A 4 7.46 51.29 21.69
CA GLU A 4 6.76 50.03 21.89
C GLU A 4 5.35 50.22 21.32
N ALA A 5 5.13 49.71 20.12
CA ALA A 5 3.81 49.61 19.51
C ALA A 5 2.97 48.65 20.35
N LYS A 6 2.27 49.19 21.35
CA LYS A 6 1.24 48.49 22.11
C LYS A 6 0.24 47.92 21.09
N PRO A 7 0.03 46.60 21.02
CA PRO A 7 -0.87 46.03 20.04
C PRO A 7 -2.25 46.64 20.22
N ALA A 8 -2.81 47.16 19.13
CA ALA A 8 -4.16 47.72 19.14
C ALA A 8 -5.13 46.58 19.48
N LEU A 9 -5.60 46.55 20.73
CA LEU A 9 -6.60 45.59 21.20
C LEU A 9 -7.89 45.82 20.42
N VAL A 10 -8.14 44.95 19.44
CA VAL A 10 -9.36 44.91 18.63
C VAL A 10 -10.47 44.27 19.47
N GLU A 11 -11.70 44.74 19.29
CA GLU A 11 -12.88 44.15 19.92
C GLU A 11 -12.96 42.64 19.57
N ASN A 12 -13.02 41.78 20.60
CA ASN A 12 -12.88 40.30 20.55
C ASN A 12 -11.46 39.70 20.54
N MET A 13 -10.41 40.44 20.87
CA MET A 13 -9.09 39.85 21.08
C MET A 13 -8.98 39.18 22.47
N LEU A 14 -8.57 37.90 22.51
CA LEU A 14 -8.29 37.17 23.74
C LEU A 14 -6.78 37.16 24.02
N LEU A 15 -6.37 37.63 25.19
CA LEU A 15 -4.99 37.52 25.67
C LEU A 15 -4.86 36.23 26.47
N LEU A 16 -3.99 35.33 26.01
CA LEU A 16 -3.69 34.05 26.64
C LEU A 16 -2.19 33.97 26.89
N ARG A 17 -1.79 33.21 27.92
CA ARG A 17 -0.39 32.84 28.05
C ARG A 17 -0.02 31.88 26.93
N ARG A 18 1.26 31.88 26.56
CA ARG A 18 1.77 31.03 25.47
C ARG A 18 1.48 29.55 25.72
N GLU A 19 1.66 29.10 26.97
CA GLU A 19 1.33 27.74 27.41
C GLU A 19 -0.15 27.38 27.20
N ASP A 20 -1.07 28.23 27.64
CA ASP A 20 -2.51 27.99 27.50
C ASP A 20 -2.94 27.95 26.02
N PHE A 21 -2.28 28.73 25.16
CA PHE A 21 -2.53 28.73 23.72
C PHE A 21 -2.02 27.45 23.05
N GLU A 22 -0.81 26.99 23.40
CA GLU A 22 -0.25 25.73 22.88
C GLU A 22 -1.13 24.53 23.29
N GLU A 23 -1.58 24.47 24.54
CA GLU A 23 -2.49 23.41 25.03
C GLU A 23 -3.83 23.42 24.28
N LEU A 24 -4.39 24.60 24.00
CA LEU A 24 -5.63 24.72 23.25
C LEU A 24 -5.47 24.25 21.79
N LEU A 25 -4.33 24.54 21.16
CA LEU A 25 -4.01 24.04 19.82
C LEU A 25 -3.84 22.53 19.80
N ASP A 26 -3.13 21.96 20.78
CA ASP A 26 -2.92 20.52 20.88
C ASP A 26 -4.27 19.78 21.03
N HIS A 27 -5.14 20.26 21.92
CA HIS A 27 -6.48 19.68 22.06
C HIS A 27 -7.38 19.85 20.83
N ALA A 28 -7.25 20.97 20.11
CA ALA A 28 -7.98 21.17 18.86
C ALA A 28 -7.50 20.20 17.77
N ALA A 29 -6.19 19.99 17.68
CA ALA A 29 -5.57 19.05 16.75
C ALA A 29 -5.95 17.60 17.10
N GLU A 30 -5.88 17.22 18.37
CA GLU A 30 -6.26 15.89 18.87
C GLU A 30 -7.72 15.60 18.56
N ARG A 31 -8.65 16.51 18.91
CA ARG A 31 -10.08 16.35 18.59
C ARG A 31 -10.38 16.35 17.09
N GLY A 32 -9.56 17.02 16.30
CA GLY A 32 -9.63 16.97 14.84
C GLY A 32 -9.21 15.59 14.32
N ALA A 33 -8.09 15.07 14.82
CA ALA A 33 -7.58 13.75 14.47
C ALA A 33 -8.56 12.65 14.88
N GLU A 34 -9.09 12.67 16.10
CA GLU A 34 -10.11 11.74 16.58
C GLU A 34 -11.36 11.74 15.68
N ARG A 35 -11.86 12.93 15.30
CA ARG A 35 -13.01 13.05 14.39
C ARG A 35 -12.72 12.48 13.01
N CYS A 36 -11.54 12.73 12.46
CA CYS A 36 -11.12 12.14 11.19
C CYS A 36 -11.02 10.62 11.28
N LEU A 37 -10.42 10.09 12.36
CA LEU A 37 -10.32 8.64 12.58
C LEU A 37 -11.71 8.01 12.71
N ALA A 38 -12.61 8.63 13.47
CA ALA A 38 -13.99 8.17 13.60
C ALA A 38 -14.78 8.22 12.29
N HIS A 39 -14.59 9.27 11.48
CA HIS A 39 -15.23 9.37 10.17
C HIS A 39 -14.75 8.27 9.20
N LEU A 40 -13.51 7.83 9.36
CA LEU A 40 -12.92 6.73 8.61
C LEU A 40 -13.22 5.35 9.22
N GLY A 41 -13.90 5.28 10.37
CA GLY A 41 -14.19 4.03 11.09
C GLY A 41 -12.96 3.40 11.76
N LEU A 42 -11.92 4.19 12.05
CA LEU A 42 -10.63 3.75 12.58
C LEU A 42 -10.43 4.08 14.07
N GLU A 43 -11.48 4.54 14.75
CA GLU A 43 -11.45 4.99 16.14
C GLU A 43 -11.21 3.86 17.16
N ASN A 44 -11.52 2.62 16.79
CA ASN A 44 -11.45 1.46 17.70
C ASN A 44 -10.09 0.75 17.69
N GLY A 45 -9.09 1.28 16.98
CA GLY A 45 -7.73 0.72 16.92
C GLY A 45 -7.61 -0.61 16.16
N SER A 46 -8.72 -1.22 15.71
CA SER A 46 -8.73 -2.44 14.91
C SER A 46 -8.13 -2.22 13.52
N ALA A 47 -8.34 -1.03 12.94
CA ALA A 47 -7.83 -0.65 11.63
C ALA A 47 -6.33 -0.87 11.44
N ALA A 48 -5.53 -0.56 12.47
CA ALA A 48 -4.08 -0.76 12.40
C ALA A 48 -3.70 -2.24 12.32
N ARG A 49 -4.51 -3.12 12.91
CA ARG A 49 -4.36 -4.58 12.82
C ARG A 49 -4.84 -5.09 11.47
N ASP A 50 -5.99 -4.64 11.01
CA ASP A 50 -6.57 -5.06 9.73
C ASP A 50 -5.65 -4.68 8.56
N ILE A 51 -5.07 -3.47 8.58
CA ILE A 51 -4.08 -3.03 7.58
C ILE A 51 -2.82 -3.91 7.61
N ARG A 52 -2.36 -4.33 8.80
CA ARG A 52 -1.22 -5.25 8.91
C ARG A 52 -1.57 -6.61 8.33
N GLU A 53 -2.73 -7.14 8.67
CA GLU A 53 -3.19 -8.43 8.17
C GLU A 53 -3.36 -8.43 6.64
N LEU A 54 -3.93 -7.36 6.07
CA LEU A 54 -4.02 -7.18 4.62
C LEU A 54 -2.64 -7.12 3.95
N ARG A 55 -1.68 -6.44 4.56
CA ARG A 55 -0.30 -6.40 4.06
C ARG A 55 0.33 -7.79 4.11
N ASP A 56 0.17 -8.50 5.22
CA ASP A 56 0.72 -9.84 5.38
C ASP A 56 0.10 -10.82 4.37
N LEU A 57 -1.21 -10.72 4.11
CA LEU A 57 -1.89 -11.47 3.04
C LEU A 57 -1.39 -11.10 1.65
N LEU A 58 -1.17 -9.81 1.38
CA LEU A 58 -0.65 -9.36 0.09
C LEU A 58 0.77 -9.86 -0.15
N ASP A 59 1.60 -9.86 0.89
CA ASP A 59 2.97 -10.40 0.81
C ASP A 59 2.95 -11.91 0.61
N ALA A 60 2.07 -12.64 1.30
CA ALA A 60 1.84 -14.07 1.06
C ALA A 60 1.36 -14.34 -0.38
N TRP A 61 0.43 -13.55 -0.91
CA TRP A 61 -0.04 -13.65 -2.29
C TRP A 61 1.05 -13.35 -3.30
N ARG A 62 1.87 -12.32 -3.05
CA ARG A 62 3.00 -11.98 -3.92
C ARG A 62 4.02 -13.13 -3.98
N ALA A 63 4.31 -13.74 -2.83
CA ALA A 63 5.16 -14.92 -2.77
C ALA A 63 4.56 -16.10 -3.55
N ALA A 64 3.27 -16.41 -3.35
CA ALA A 64 2.59 -17.48 -4.07
C ALA A 64 2.57 -17.25 -5.60
N ARG A 65 2.32 -16.01 -6.03
CA ARG A 65 2.33 -15.61 -7.44
C ARG A 65 3.69 -15.85 -8.08
N HIS A 66 4.78 -15.55 -7.38
CA HIS A 66 6.12 -15.79 -7.91
C HIS A 66 6.36 -17.28 -8.19
N THR A 67 6.03 -18.15 -7.24
CA THR A 67 6.15 -19.61 -7.41
C THR A 67 5.25 -20.15 -8.52
N ALA A 68 4.01 -19.66 -8.59
CA ALA A 68 3.06 -20.02 -9.64
C ALA A 68 3.60 -19.63 -11.03
N TRP A 69 4.15 -18.42 -11.15
CA TRP A 69 4.74 -17.94 -12.40
C TRP A 69 5.95 -18.76 -12.84
N GLN A 70 6.86 -19.09 -11.91
CA GLN A 70 8.01 -19.95 -12.21
C GLN A 70 7.57 -21.32 -12.72
N THR A 71 6.57 -21.92 -12.09
CA THR A 71 6.03 -23.22 -12.51
C THR A 71 5.37 -23.12 -13.87
N PHE A 72 4.57 -22.10 -14.11
CA PHE A 72 3.91 -21.86 -15.38
C PHE A 72 4.91 -21.72 -16.53
N VAL A 73 5.93 -20.87 -16.36
CA VAL A 73 7.00 -20.68 -17.35
C VAL A 73 7.73 -22.00 -17.62
N LYS A 74 8.10 -22.74 -16.56
CA LYS A 74 8.79 -24.03 -16.72
C LYS A 74 7.95 -25.04 -17.50
N VAL A 75 6.68 -25.23 -17.12
CA VAL A 75 5.76 -26.16 -17.79
C VAL A 75 5.55 -25.74 -19.24
N LEU A 76 5.37 -24.45 -19.50
CA LEU A 76 5.21 -23.92 -20.85
C LEU A 76 6.44 -24.19 -21.71
N THR A 77 7.64 -23.88 -21.22
CA THR A 77 8.89 -24.13 -21.95
C THR A 77 9.10 -25.62 -22.21
N THR A 78 8.91 -26.47 -21.20
CA THR A 78 9.02 -27.93 -21.36
C THR A 78 7.99 -28.45 -22.36
N GLY A 79 6.75 -27.97 -22.31
CA GLY A 79 5.69 -28.34 -23.25
C GLY A 79 6.03 -27.96 -24.68
N VAL A 80 6.53 -26.74 -24.91
CA VAL A 80 6.96 -26.29 -26.23
C VAL A 80 8.12 -27.14 -26.77
N LEU A 81 9.14 -27.39 -25.95
CA LEU A 81 10.28 -28.22 -26.37
C LEU A 81 9.84 -29.66 -26.69
N ALA A 82 8.99 -30.26 -25.87
CA ALA A 82 8.43 -31.59 -26.13
C ALA A 82 7.63 -31.63 -27.43
N ALA A 83 6.78 -30.62 -27.67
CA ALA A 83 6.01 -30.50 -28.90
C ALA A 83 6.91 -30.37 -30.14
N LEU A 84 8.01 -29.61 -30.05
CA LEU A 84 8.99 -29.49 -31.13
C LEU A 84 9.68 -30.83 -31.44
N LEU A 85 10.10 -31.58 -30.42
CA LEU A 85 10.71 -32.91 -30.61
C LEU A 85 9.74 -33.90 -31.25
N VAL A 86 8.50 -33.95 -30.78
CA VAL A 86 7.45 -34.80 -31.36
C VAL A 86 7.16 -34.40 -32.80
N GLY A 87 7.02 -33.11 -33.08
CA GLY A 87 6.80 -32.57 -34.42
C GLY A 87 7.94 -32.91 -35.38
N ALA A 88 9.19 -32.77 -34.94
CA ALA A 88 10.37 -33.14 -35.72
C ALA A 88 10.42 -34.64 -36.02
N ALA A 89 10.13 -35.50 -35.04
CA ALA A 89 10.08 -36.95 -35.23
C ALA A 89 9.02 -37.37 -36.25
N ILE A 90 7.82 -36.77 -36.21
CA ILE A 90 6.74 -37.02 -37.19
C ILE A 90 7.19 -36.57 -38.59
N LYS A 91 7.75 -35.36 -38.72
CA LYS A 91 8.23 -34.84 -40.01
C LYS A 91 9.33 -35.74 -40.59
N LEU A 92 10.30 -36.17 -39.78
CA LEU A 92 11.37 -37.06 -40.21
C LEU A 92 10.85 -38.44 -40.60
N LYS A 93 9.89 -39.01 -39.86
CA LYS A 93 9.25 -40.29 -40.24
C LYS A 93 8.47 -40.18 -41.55
N LEU A 94 7.78 -39.06 -41.77
CA LEU A 94 7.08 -38.80 -43.04
C LEU A 94 8.05 -38.61 -44.21
N MET A 95 9.20 -37.97 -43.99
CA MET A 95 10.21 -37.75 -45.05
C MET A 95 11.11 -38.97 -45.30
N GLY A 96 11.34 -39.82 -44.30
CA GLY A 96 12.18 -41.03 -44.39
C GLY A 96 11.41 -42.34 -44.62
N GLY A 97 10.08 -42.31 -44.67
CA GLY A 97 9.21 -43.48 -44.83
C GLY A 97 8.83 -43.83 -46.28
N ALA A 98 9.43 -43.17 -47.26
CA ALA A 98 9.24 -43.47 -48.68
C ALA A 98 10.56 -43.99 -49.29
N GLN A 99 10.96 -45.19 -48.90
CA GLN A 99 11.90 -46.01 -49.67
C GLN A 99 11.62 -47.49 -49.42
#